data_AF-A0A7J8FN96-F1
#
_entry.id   AF-A0A7J8FN96-F1
#
_cell.length_a   1.000
_cell.length_b   1.000
_cell.length_c   1.000
_cell.angle_alpha   90.00
_cell.angle_beta   90.00
_cell.angle_gamma   90.00
#
_symmetry.space_group_name_H-M   'P 1'
#
loop_
_entity.id
_entity.type
_entity.pdbx_description
1 polymer ?
#
loop_
_entity_poly.entity_id
_entity_poly.type
_entity_poly.pdbx_seq_one_letter_code
_entity_poly.pdbx_strand_id
1 'polypeptide(L)'
;MALTTDLGRRPQLREVAGIPLQATTVDNWSQIQNFEAKPDDLLICTYPKSGTTWIQEIVDMIEQNGDMEKCQRAIIQHRHPFIEWARPPHPSDQNNEVQKDNQKANEAIPESCWKYFAE
;
A
#
# COMPACT_ATOMS: atom_id res chain seq x y z
N MET A 1 25.66 17.78 9.35
CA MET A 1 24.82 18.04 8.15
C MET A 1 23.39 17.72 8.55
N ALA A 2 22.51 18.72 8.55
CA ALA A 2 21.16 18.60 9.09
C ALA A 2 20.30 17.72 8.19
N LEU A 3 19.68 16.69 8.78
CA LEU A 3 18.55 15.98 8.19
C LEU A 3 17.34 16.92 8.26
N THR A 4 17.19 17.77 7.25
CA THR A 4 15.94 18.51 7.04
C THR A 4 14.91 17.51 6.53
N THR A 5 14.19 16.87 7.46
CA THR A 5 13.03 16.06 7.13
C THR A 5 11.97 16.96 6.50
N ASP A 6 11.73 16.77 5.21
CA ASP A 6 10.71 17.43 4.40
C ASP A 6 9.30 16.98 4.82
N LEU A 7 8.92 17.24 6.07
CA LEU A 7 7.60 16.90 6.64
C LEU A 7 6.51 17.91 6.23
N GLY A 8 6.81 18.88 5.37
CA GLY A 8 5.93 20.00 5.02
C GLY A 8 5.55 20.11 3.53
N ARG A 9 6.08 19.25 2.65
CA ARG A 9 5.78 19.35 1.22
C ARG A 9 4.43 18.73 0.89
N ARG A 10 3.55 19.53 0.29
CA ARG A 10 2.27 19.04 -0.25
C ARG A 10 2.55 17.95 -1.29
N PRO A 11 1.86 16.81 -1.23
CA PRO A 11 1.93 15.80 -2.27
C PRO A 11 1.59 16.42 -3.62
N GLN A 12 2.42 16.17 -4.64
CA GLN A 12 2.14 16.64 -5.99
C GLN A 12 1.02 15.79 -6.61
N LEU A 13 0.10 16.46 -7.29
CA LEU A 13 -0.98 15.80 -8.04
C LEU A 13 -0.66 15.78 -9.52
N ARG A 14 -0.98 14.68 -10.20
CA ARG A 14 -0.95 14.54 -11.66
C ARG A 14 -2.24 13.87 -12.12
N GLU A 15 -2.54 13.98 -13.40
CA GLU A 15 -3.79 13.48 -13.96
C GLU A 15 -3.62 12.14 -14.66
N VAL A 16 -4.62 11.27 -14.47
CA VAL A 16 -4.81 10.04 -15.24
C VAL A 16 -6.26 10.04 -15.71
N ALA A 17 -6.48 10.00 -17.04
CA ALA A 17 -7.82 10.04 -17.63
C ALA A 17 -8.72 11.19 -17.10
N GLY A 18 -8.13 12.35 -16.78
CA GLY A 18 -8.83 13.52 -16.24
C GLY A 18 -9.10 13.48 -14.72
N ILE A 19 -8.60 12.47 -14.00
CA ILE A 19 -8.72 12.33 -12.55
C ILE A 19 -7.40 12.73 -11.88
N PRO A 20 -7.40 13.70 -10.93
CA PRO A 20 -6.20 14.06 -10.20
C PRO A 20 -5.85 13.00 -9.14
N LEU A 21 -4.66 12.43 -9.25
CA LEU A 21 -4.11 11.42 -8.35
C LEU A 21 -2.76 11.86 -7.80
N GLN A 22 -2.30 11.21 -6.73
CA GLN A 22 -0.95 11.44 -6.21
C GLN A 22 0.10 11.06 -7.27
N ALA A 23 1.16 11.86 -7.39
CA ALA A 23 2.22 11.64 -8.37
C ALA A 23 2.78 10.21 -8.34
N THR A 24 2.95 9.62 -7.15
CA THR A 24 3.41 8.24 -6.95
C THR A 24 2.45 7.21 -7.52
N THR A 25 1.14 7.40 -7.40
CA THR A 25 0.14 6.52 -8.00
C THR A 25 0.19 6.59 -9.52
N VAL A 26 0.36 7.80 -10.07
CA VAL A 26 0.50 8.01 -11.52
C VAL A 26 1.77 7.36 -12.06
N ASP A 27 2.88 7.47 -11.31
CA ASP A 27 4.16 6.87 -11.69
C ASP A 27 4.10 5.33 -11.76
N ASN A 28 3.22 4.69 -10.98
CA ASN A 28 3.03 3.23 -10.97
C ASN A 28 1.76 2.77 -11.71
N TRP A 29 1.14 3.66 -12.49
CA TRP A 29 -0.16 3.39 -13.12
C TRP A 29 -0.16 2.14 -14.00
N SER A 30 0.92 1.88 -14.74
CA SER A 30 1.03 0.67 -15.58
C SER A 30 1.00 -0.63 -14.79
N GLN A 31 1.58 -0.64 -13.59
CA GLN A 31 1.56 -1.83 -12.72
C GLN A 31 0.16 -2.04 -12.14
N ILE A 32 -0.49 -0.96 -11.70
CA ILE A 32 -1.87 -0.99 -11.20
C ILE A 32 -2.84 -1.50 -12.28
N GLN A 33 -2.68 -1.07 -13.54
CA GLN A 33 -3.53 -1.53 -14.64
C GLN A 33 -3.33 -3.00 -15.00
N ASN A 34 -2.13 -3.53 -14.78
CA ASN A 34 -1.79 -4.93 -15.05
C ASN A 34 -2.02 -5.83 -13.83
N PHE A 35 -2.63 -5.33 -12.75
CA PHE A 35 -2.98 -6.15 -11.60
C PHE A 35 -3.99 -7.22 -12.01
N GLU A 36 -3.65 -8.49 -11.74
CA GLU A 36 -4.51 -9.64 -12.00
C GLU A 36 -5.19 -10.07 -10.69
N ALA A 37 -6.50 -9.80 -10.59
CA ALA A 37 -7.28 -10.23 -9.45
C ALA A 37 -7.50 -11.75 -9.47
N LYS A 38 -7.39 -12.40 -8.31
CA LYS A 38 -7.78 -13.80 -8.13
C LYS A 38 -9.31 -13.91 -7.98
N PRO A 39 -9.92 -15.05 -8.34
CA PRO A 39 -11.38 -15.23 -8.26
C PRO A 39 -11.96 -15.13 -6.84
N ASP A 40 -11.14 -15.31 -5.82
CA ASP A 40 -11.46 -15.27 -4.39
C ASP A 40 -11.11 -13.94 -3.73
N ASP A 41 -10.53 -12.99 -4.46
CA ASP A 41 -10.19 -11.68 -3.92
C ASP A 41 -11.42 -10.82 -3.61
N LEU A 42 -11.35 -10.10 -2.50
CA LEU A 42 -12.36 -9.11 -2.10
C LEU A 42 -11.82 -7.69 -2.25
N LEU A 43 -12.47 -6.88 -3.09
CA LEU A 43 -12.10 -5.48 -3.30
C LEU A 43 -12.95 -4.53 -2.44
N ILE A 44 -12.30 -3.75 -1.59
CA ILE A 44 -12.92 -2.63 -0.87
C ILE A 44 -12.67 -1.33 -1.65
N CYS A 45 -13.69 -0.84 -2.35
CA CYS A 45 -13.63 0.42 -3.10
C CYS A 45 -14.38 1.53 -2.35
N THR A 46 -13.70 2.63 -2.01
CA THR A 46 -14.30 3.76 -1.30
C THR A 46 -13.75 5.09 -1.79
N TYR A 47 -14.55 6.14 -1.75
CA TYR A 47 -14.02 7.49 -1.88
C TYR A 47 -13.20 7.84 -0.62
N PRO A 48 -12.08 8.59 -0.74
CA PRO A 48 -11.25 8.91 0.41
C PRO A 48 -12.05 9.51 1.56
N LYS A 49 -11.80 9.01 2.77
CA LYS A 49 -12.44 9.43 4.04
C LYS A 49 -13.89 8.98 4.23
N SER A 50 -14.44 8.12 3.36
CA SER A 50 -15.79 7.55 3.51
C SER A 50 -15.87 6.32 4.44
N GLY A 51 -14.88 6.09 5.30
CA GLY A 51 -14.90 4.98 6.26
C GLY A 51 -14.15 3.71 5.83
N THR A 52 -13.17 3.81 4.95
CA THR A 52 -12.34 2.67 4.47
C THR A 52 -11.80 1.82 5.62
N THR A 53 -11.20 2.45 6.64
CA THR A 53 -10.67 1.75 7.82
C THR A 53 -11.75 1.01 8.61
N TRP A 54 -12.96 1.56 8.66
CA TRP A 54 -14.05 0.95 9.42
C TRP A 54 -14.56 -0.31 8.73
N ILE A 55 -14.79 -0.25 7.41
CA ILE A 55 -15.25 -1.42 6.65
C ILE A 55 -14.18 -2.50 6.55
N GLN A 56 -12.89 -2.13 6.43
CA GLN A 56 -11.76 -3.08 6.48
C GLN A 56 -11.79 -3.93 7.76
N GLU A 57 -12.06 -3.31 8.91
CA GLU A 57 -12.07 -4.04 10.18
C GLU A 57 -13.31 -4.92 10.36
N ILE A 58 -14.46 -4.49 9.83
CA ILE A 58 -15.66 -5.33 9.80
C ILE A 58 -15.43 -6.58 8.93
N VAL A 59 -14.80 -6.40 7.77
CA VAL A 59 -14.50 -7.50 6.84
C VAL A 59 -13.51 -8.49 7.48
N ASP A 60 -12.40 -8.03 8.06
CA ASP A 60 -11.42 -8.92 8.71
C ASP A 60 -12.06 -9.72 9.85
N MET A 61 -12.93 -9.10 10.65
CA MET A 61 -13.68 -9.81 11.70
C MET A 61 -14.57 -10.92 11.13
N ILE A 62 -15.16 -10.73 9.94
CA ILE A 62 -15.97 -11.77 9.28
C ILE A 62 -15.06 -12.90 8.77
N GLU A 63 -13.96 -12.56 8.09
CA GLU A 63 -13.01 -13.55 7.56
C GLU A 63 -12.36 -14.39 8.66
N GLN A 64 -12.09 -13.79 9.83
CA GLN A 64 -11.51 -14.48 10.98
C GLN A 64 -12.56 -15.12 11.91
N ASN A 65 -13.82 -15.23 11.48
CA ASN A 65 -14.92 -15.81 12.27
C ASN A 65 -15.10 -15.15 13.66
N GLY A 66 -14.84 -13.86 13.77
CA GLY A 66 -14.96 -13.08 15.00
C GLY A 66 -13.75 -13.18 15.95
N ASP A 67 -12.64 -13.78 15.52
CA ASP A 67 -11.42 -13.91 16.31
C ASP A 67 -10.63 -12.59 16.34
N MET A 68 -10.65 -11.92 17.50
CA MET A 68 -9.97 -10.64 17.70
C MET A 68 -8.44 -10.75 17.69
N GLU A 69 -7.86 -11.88 18.11
CA GLU A 69 -6.40 -12.04 18.13
C GLU A 69 -5.85 -12.08 16.70
N LYS A 70 -6.56 -12.77 15.79
CA LYS A 70 -6.21 -12.81 14.37
C LYS A 70 -6.38 -11.46 13.67
N CYS A 71 -7.35 -10.65 14.08
CA CYS A 71 -7.52 -9.30 13.53
C CYS A 71 -6.42 -8.33 13.99
N GLN A 72 -5.75 -8.63 15.10
CA GLN A 72 -4.64 -7.85 15.65
C GLN A 72 -3.26 -8.35 15.20
N ARG A 73 -3.19 -9.32 14.27
CA ARG A 73 -1.93 -9.91 13.77
C ARG A 73 -0.96 -8.88 13.17
N ALA A 74 -1.49 -7.81 12.57
CA ALA A 74 -0.73 -6.75 11.94
C ALA A 74 -1.53 -5.45 11.85
N ILE A 75 -0.87 -4.34 11.51
CA ILE A 75 -1.57 -3.09 11.21
C ILE A 75 -2.44 -3.24 9.96
N ILE A 76 -3.53 -2.47 9.89
CA ILE A 76 -4.58 -2.64 8.86
C ILE A 76 -4.06 -2.57 7.42
N GLN A 77 -3.02 -1.76 7.17
CA GLN A 77 -2.40 -1.59 5.85
C GLN A 77 -1.63 -2.83 5.37
N HIS A 78 -1.19 -3.70 6.30
CA HIS A 78 -0.56 -4.99 5.95
C HIS A 78 -1.59 -6.11 5.86
N ARG A 79 -2.74 -5.97 6.53
CA ARG A 79 -3.86 -6.92 6.41
C ARG A 79 -4.66 -6.71 5.13
N HIS A 80 -4.89 -5.45 4.76
CA HIS A 80 -5.63 -5.04 3.56
C HIS A 80 -4.74 -4.09 2.76
N PRO A 81 -3.95 -4.63 1.82
CA PRO A 81 -3.02 -3.82 1.07
C PRO A 81 -3.79 -2.92 0.09
N PHE A 82 -3.36 -1.66 0.00
CA PHE A 82 -3.97 -0.67 -0.91
C PHE A 82 -3.32 -0.80 -2.29
N ILE A 83 -4.11 -1.14 -3.31
CA ILE A 83 -3.63 -1.40 -4.68
C ILE A 83 -2.81 -0.22 -5.23
N GLU A 84 -3.25 1.01 -4.95
CA GLU A 84 -2.61 2.23 -5.41
C GLU A 84 -1.37 2.64 -4.60
N TRP A 85 -1.15 2.00 -3.45
CA TRP A 85 -0.13 2.34 -2.47
C TRP A 85 0.75 1.13 -2.18
N ALA A 86 1.57 0.74 -3.14
CA ALA A 86 2.65 -0.19 -2.84
C ALA A 86 3.71 0.56 -1.99
N ARG A 87 3.73 0.23 -0.70
CA ARG A 87 4.58 0.89 0.30
C ARG A 87 6.01 0.34 0.18
N PRO A 88 7.05 1.18 0.11
CA PRO A 88 8.42 0.68 0.24
C PRO A 88 8.57 -0.05 1.60
N PRO A 89 9.32 -1.17 1.65
CA PRO A 89 9.45 -1.99 2.85
C PRO A 89 9.91 -1.14 4.04
N HIS A 90 9.29 -1.34 5.22
CA HIS A 90 9.70 -0.62 6.41
C HIS A 90 11.04 -1.22 6.90
N PRO A 91 11.96 -0.44 7.49
CA PRO A 91 13.23 -0.97 7.99
C PRO A 91 13.07 -2.07 9.05
N SER A 92 11.90 -2.15 9.71
CA SER A 92 11.57 -3.25 10.63
C SER A 92 11.32 -4.58 9.93
N ASP A 93 11.01 -4.56 8.64
CA ASP A 93 10.75 -5.75 7.81
C ASP A 93 12.07 -6.35 7.27
N GLN A 94 13.21 -5.68 7.50
CA GLN A 94 14.54 -6.07 6.99
C GLN A 94 15.32 -7.03 7.91
N ASN A 95 14.71 -7.61 8.94
CA ASN A 95 15.42 -8.55 9.81
C ASN A 95 15.63 -9.94 9.20
N ASN A 96 15.21 -10.19 7.96
CA ASN A 96 15.60 -11.37 7.19
C ASN A 96 16.30 -10.94 5.88
N GLU A 97 17.58 -10.60 6.06
CA GLU A 97 18.70 -10.63 5.11
C GLU A 97 18.73 -9.69 3.87
N VAL A 98 19.90 -9.03 3.79
CA VAL A 98 20.55 -8.37 2.65
C VAL A 98 20.20 -6.89 2.41
N GLN A 99 20.83 -6.05 3.24
CA GLN A 99 21.28 -4.72 2.86
C GLN A 99 22.23 -4.80 1.66
N LYS A 100 21.80 -4.33 0.47
CA LYS A 100 22.61 -3.54 -0.46
C LYS A 100 21.70 -2.63 -1.30
N ASP A 101 22.23 -1.45 -1.61
CA ASP A 101 21.75 -0.49 -2.62
C ASP A 101 20.75 0.58 -2.14
N ASN A 102 21.20 1.35 -1.15
CA ASN A 102 20.74 2.72 -0.89
C ASN A 102 21.17 3.66 -2.04
N GLN A 103 20.50 3.60 -3.20
CA GLN A 103 20.62 4.66 -4.20
C GLN A 103 19.44 4.76 -5.20
N LYS A 104 18.20 4.44 -4.83
CA LYS A 104 17.06 4.57 -5.76
C LYS A 104 15.81 5.15 -5.08
N ALA A 105 15.90 6.40 -4.62
CA ALA A 105 14.78 7.12 -4.02
C ALA A 105 13.89 7.86 -5.04
N ASN A 106 14.02 7.55 -6.34
CA ASN A 106 13.17 8.08 -7.42
C ASN A 106 12.77 6.99 -8.41
N GLU A 107 12.74 5.73 -7.99
CA GLU A 107 12.26 4.64 -8.84
C GLU A 107 10.91 4.13 -8.37
N ALA A 108 10.16 3.66 -9.36
CA ALA A 108 8.91 2.94 -9.24
C ALA A 108 8.95 1.94 -8.07
N ILE A 109 7.77 1.66 -7.53
CA ILE A 109 7.63 0.83 -6.34
C ILE A 109 8.34 -0.52 -6.59
N PRO A 110 9.29 -0.93 -5.72
CA PRO A 110 10.05 -2.16 -5.92
C PRO A 110 9.14 -3.38 -6.12
N GLU A 111 9.52 -4.29 -7.02
CA GLU A 111 8.81 -5.57 -7.26
C GLU A 111 8.52 -6.37 -5.99
N SER A 112 9.37 -6.26 -4.97
CA SER A 112 9.16 -6.88 -3.67
C SER A 112 7.91 -6.39 -2.94
N CYS A 113 7.44 -5.16 -3.19
CA CYS A 113 6.22 -4.62 -2.62
C CYS A 113 4.96 -5.26 -3.22
N TRP A 114 5.04 -5.79 -4.44
CA TRP A 114 3.91 -6.46 -5.10
C TRP A 114 3.71 -7.89 -4.62
N LYS A 115 4.74 -8.51 -4.00
CA LYS A 115 4.62 -9.84 -3.40
C LYS A 115 3.54 -9.91 -2.32
N TYR A 116 3.24 -8.80 -1.64
CA TYR A 116 2.16 -8.70 -0.65
C TYR A 116 0.75 -8.79 -1.24
N PHE A 117 0.59 -8.72 -2.56
CA PHE A 117 -0.70 -8.84 -3.24
C PHE A 117 -0.89 -10.19 -3.96
N ALA A 118 0.16 -11.03 -4.00
CA ALA A 118 0.18 -12.22 -4.84
C ALA A 118 0.12 -13.55 -4.08
N GLU A 119 0.17 -13.55 -2.74
CA GLU A 119 0.05 -14.77 -1.93
C GLU A 119 -1.40 -15.19 -1.69
#